data_AF-A0A1F2Z1L7-F1
#
_entry.id   AF-A0A1F2Z1L7-F1
#
_cell.length_a   1.000
_cell.length_b   1.000
_cell.length_c   1.000
_cell.angle_alpha   90.00
_cell.angle_beta   90.00
_cell.angle_gamma   90.00
#
_symmetry.space_group_name_H-M   'P 1'
#
loop_
_entity.id
_entity.type
_entity.pdbx_description
1 polymer ?
#
loop_
_entity_poly.entity_id
_entity_poly.type
_entity_poly.pdbx_seq_one_letter_code
_entity_poly.pdbx_strand_id
1 'polypeptide(L)'
;MKKISLLFSLLLLSMMSFHVMAADPATDDKAERIRLSKDLHDIRNIRERINATILDAANAIPPADREDFQRYVQLKVNYDALEEKSIQYAAEVYTVPELKAMIAYFGSPNGQSAEAKGATFSGKIGKDITAEIDAAILAAKYDGVPAEHLPKINGK
;
A
#
# COMPACT_ATOMS: atom_id res chain seq x y z
N MET A 1 -20.34 -15.74 -45.41
CA MET A 1 -20.30 -14.34 -44.93
C MET A 1 -21.09 -14.09 -43.64
N LYS A 2 -22.22 -14.77 -43.37
CA LYS A 2 -23.02 -14.55 -42.13
C LYS A 2 -22.36 -14.95 -40.80
N LYS A 3 -21.35 -15.84 -40.81
CA LYS A 3 -20.68 -16.31 -39.57
C LYS A 3 -19.56 -15.39 -39.06
N ILE A 4 -18.98 -14.55 -39.92
CA ILE A 4 -17.95 -13.56 -39.54
C ILE A 4 -18.60 -12.35 -38.86
N SER A 5 -19.84 -12.01 -39.24
CA SER A 5 -20.61 -10.93 -38.62
C SER A 5 -21.01 -11.21 -37.17
N LEU A 6 -21.15 -12.48 -36.76
CA LEU A 6 -21.53 -12.83 -35.38
C LEU A 6 -20.35 -12.72 -34.40
N LEU A 7 -19.12 -12.98 -34.87
CA LEU A 7 -17.90 -12.88 -34.06
C LEU A 7 -17.51 -11.42 -33.79
N PHE A 8 -17.82 -10.50 -34.71
CA PHE A 8 -17.57 -9.06 -34.51
C PHE A 8 -18.52 -8.44 -33.49
N SER A 9 -19.78 -8.89 -33.43
CA SER A 9 -20.76 -8.41 -32.45
C SER A 9 -20.48 -8.89 -31.02
N LEU A 10 -19.87 -10.06 -30.84
CA LEU A 10 -19.47 -10.55 -29.51
C LEU A 10 -18.22 -9.84 -28.97
N LEU A 11 -17.32 -9.38 -29.85
CA LEU A 11 -16.10 -8.66 -29.46
C LEU A 11 -16.38 -7.19 -29.08
N LEU A 12 -17.40 -6.57 -29.66
CA LEU A 12 -17.81 -5.19 -29.32
C LEU A 12 -18.60 -5.10 -28.00
N LEU A 13 -19.18 -6.20 -27.51
CA LEU A 13 -19.94 -6.22 -26.26
C LEU A 13 -19.06 -6.36 -25.00
N SER A 14 -17.80 -6.78 -25.15
CA SER A 14 -16.85 -6.91 -24.02
C SER A 14 -16.14 -5.60 -23.65
N MET A 15 -16.33 -4.52 -24.41
CA MET A 15 -15.80 -3.18 -24.14
C MET A 15 -16.80 -2.23 -23.48
N MET A 16 -17.93 -2.75 -22.99
CA MET A 16 -18.75 -2.04 -21.99
C MET A 16 -18.02 -2.09 -20.64
N SER A 17 -16.86 -1.43 -20.59
CA SER A 17 -16.20 -1.04 -19.36
C SER A 17 -17.23 -0.29 -18.54
N PHE A 18 -17.72 -0.93 -17.48
CA PHE A 18 -18.40 -0.26 -16.40
C PHE A 18 -17.52 0.94 -16.02
N HIS A 19 -17.91 2.13 -16.45
CA HIS A 19 -17.37 3.34 -15.87
C HIS A 19 -17.82 3.25 -14.42
N VAL A 20 -16.93 2.82 -13.54
CA VAL A 20 -17.03 3.13 -12.12
C VAL A 20 -17.01 4.64 -12.09
N MET A 21 -18.21 5.24 -12.16
CA MET A 21 -18.41 6.63 -11.78
C MET A 21 -17.92 6.66 -10.35
N ALA A 22 -16.76 7.27 -10.12
CA ALA A 22 -16.28 7.54 -8.78
C ALA A 22 -17.41 8.30 -8.08
N ALA A 23 -18.13 7.60 -7.21
CA ALA A 23 -19.27 8.16 -6.51
C ALA A 23 -18.73 9.23 -5.57
N ASP A 24 -19.30 10.42 -5.62
CA ASP A 24 -18.83 11.55 -4.80
C ASP A 24 -19.33 11.36 -3.36
N PRO A 25 -18.43 11.25 -2.35
CA PRO A 25 -18.80 11.21 -0.94
C PRO A 25 -19.68 12.38 -0.51
N ALA A 26 -19.62 13.53 -1.18
CA ALA A 26 -20.46 14.68 -0.88
C ALA A 26 -21.97 14.41 -1.04
N THR A 27 -22.34 13.43 -1.87
CA THR A 27 -23.74 13.07 -2.17
C THR A 27 -24.30 11.95 -1.30
N ASP A 28 -23.46 11.33 -0.47
CA ASP A 28 -23.77 10.14 0.30
C ASP A 28 -24.08 10.48 1.78
N ASP A 29 -24.56 9.52 2.58
CA ASP A 29 -24.90 9.74 4.00
C ASP A 29 -23.64 9.90 4.87
N LYS A 30 -23.33 11.14 5.27
CA LYS A 30 -22.17 11.46 6.10
C LYS A 30 -22.18 10.75 7.45
N ALA A 31 -23.34 10.59 8.09
CA ALA A 31 -23.41 9.95 9.40
C ALA A 31 -23.09 8.45 9.29
N GLU A 32 -23.62 7.79 8.26
CA GLU A 32 -23.32 6.40 7.98
C GLU A 32 -21.85 6.20 7.59
N ARG A 33 -21.26 7.12 6.82
CA ARG A 33 -19.82 7.10 6.53
C ARG A 33 -18.95 7.22 7.78
N ILE A 34 -19.30 8.10 8.72
CA ILE A 34 -18.56 8.22 9.99
C ILE A 34 -18.68 6.92 10.79
N ARG A 35 -19.89 6.33 10.86
CA ARG A 35 -20.12 5.08 11.57
C ARG A 35 -19.30 3.93 10.98
N LEU A 36 -19.36 3.72 9.66
CA LEU A 36 -18.57 2.70 8.97
C LEU A 36 -17.07 2.97 9.07
N SER A 37 -16.66 4.23 9.05
CA SER A 37 -15.24 4.58 9.24
C SER A 37 -14.76 4.12 10.63
N LYS A 38 -15.58 4.25 11.68
CA LYS A 38 -15.24 3.69 13.01
C LYS A 38 -15.08 2.17 12.94
N ASP A 39 -16.06 1.45 12.39
CA ASP A 39 -16.00 -0.01 12.24
C ASP A 39 -14.72 -0.45 11.51
N LEU A 40 -14.34 0.27 10.44
CA LEU A 40 -13.12 -0.01 9.69
C LEU A 40 -11.84 0.18 10.53
N HIS A 41 -11.80 1.19 11.39
CA HIS A 41 -10.63 1.47 12.24
C HIS A 41 -10.49 0.46 13.37
N ASP A 42 -11.61 -0.04 13.91
CA ASP A 42 -11.61 -1.14 14.88
C ASP A 42 -11.02 -2.42 14.27
N ILE A 43 -11.34 -2.70 12.99
CA ILE A 43 -10.80 -3.87 12.27
C ILE A 43 -9.31 -3.69 11.94
N ARG A 44 -8.91 -2.49 11.50
CA ARG A 44 -7.55 -2.24 11.01
C ARG A 44 -6.55 -1.83 12.10
N ASN A 45 -7.02 -1.61 13.32
CA ASN A 45 -6.22 -1.18 14.48
C ASN A 45 -5.27 -0.01 14.15
N ILE A 46 -5.81 1.19 14.03
CA ILE A 46 -5.02 2.38 13.64
C ILE A 46 -3.84 2.65 14.58
N ARG A 47 -3.95 2.26 15.85
CA ARG A 47 -2.87 2.39 16.83
C ARG A 47 -1.65 1.54 16.47
N GLU A 48 -1.85 0.32 15.99
CA GLU A 48 -0.76 -0.52 15.46
C GLU A 48 -0.09 0.14 14.26
N ARG A 49 -0.87 0.75 13.35
CA ARG A 49 -0.33 1.46 12.19
C ARG A 49 0.50 2.68 12.60
N ILE A 50 0.04 3.46 13.58
CA ILE A 50 0.81 4.58 14.14
C ILE A 50 2.14 4.08 14.71
N ASN A 51 2.10 2.98 15.47
CA ASN A 51 3.31 2.39 16.04
C ASN A 51 4.29 1.84 14.98
N ALA A 52 3.79 1.24 13.92
CA ALA A 52 4.61 0.82 12.78
C ALA A 52 5.30 2.02 12.12
N THR A 53 4.58 3.14 11.94
CA THR A 53 5.18 4.38 11.41
C THR A 53 6.24 4.96 12.34
N ILE A 54 6.05 4.89 13.66
CA ILE A 54 7.07 5.30 14.64
C ILE A 54 8.32 4.41 14.53
N LEU A 55 8.12 3.09 14.38
CA LEU A 55 9.22 2.13 14.19
C LEU A 55 10.00 2.43 12.90
N ASP A 56 9.32 2.70 11.79
CA ASP A 56 9.97 3.07 10.52
C ASP A 56 10.76 4.37 10.65
N ALA A 57 10.23 5.36 11.36
CA ALA A 57 10.96 6.59 11.68
C ALA A 57 12.18 6.34 12.58
N ALA A 58 12.08 5.44 13.56
CA ALA A 58 13.19 5.04 14.41
C ALA A 58 14.30 4.34 13.60
N ASN A 59 13.97 3.62 12.54
CA ASN A 59 14.97 2.98 11.68
C ASN A 59 15.85 3.98 10.91
N ALA A 60 15.43 5.25 10.80
CA ALA A 60 16.21 6.32 10.17
C ALA A 60 17.28 6.95 11.09
N ILE A 61 17.33 6.59 12.38
CA ILE A 61 18.30 7.12 13.34
C ILE A 61 19.32 6.04 13.79
N PRO A 62 20.43 6.42 14.47
CA PRO A 62 21.45 5.47 14.91
C PRO A 62 20.86 4.33 15.76
N PRO A 63 21.33 3.06 15.58
CA PRO A 63 20.80 1.90 16.29
C PRO A 63 20.73 2.04 17.81
N ALA A 64 21.72 2.72 18.41
CA ALA A 64 21.80 2.93 19.85
C ALA A 64 20.65 3.79 20.41
N ASP A 65 20.06 4.65 19.59
CA ASP A 65 19.07 5.65 20.03
C ASP A 65 17.62 5.23 19.71
N ARG A 66 17.43 4.16 18.93
CA ARG A 66 16.12 3.81 18.34
C ARG A 66 15.05 3.51 19.38
N GLU A 67 15.39 2.73 20.39
CA GLU A 67 14.43 2.32 21.43
C GLU A 67 13.96 3.53 22.26
N ASP A 68 14.89 4.39 22.66
CA ASP A 68 14.58 5.59 23.43
C ASP A 68 13.80 6.61 22.61
N PHE A 69 14.15 6.78 21.33
CA PHE A 69 13.37 7.59 20.40
C PHE A 69 11.94 7.05 20.27
N GLN A 70 11.78 5.76 20.00
CA GLN A 70 10.47 5.14 19.86
C GLN A 70 9.63 5.37 21.11
N ARG A 71 10.18 5.07 22.30
CA ARG A 71 9.49 5.26 23.59
C ARG A 71 9.11 6.72 23.80
N TYR A 72 10.03 7.64 23.54
CA TYR A 72 9.78 9.07 23.69
C TYR A 72 8.64 9.55 22.76
N VAL A 73 8.67 9.17 21.49
CA VAL A 73 7.62 9.55 20.52
C VAL A 73 6.28 8.94 20.93
N GLN A 74 6.24 7.66 21.30
CA GLN A 74 5.01 7.01 21.77
C GLN A 74 4.40 7.74 22.98
N LEU A 75 5.20 8.28 23.90
CA LEU A 75 4.73 9.06 25.04
C LEU A 75 4.22 10.48 24.67
N LYS A 76 4.58 10.99 23.50
CA LYS A 76 4.21 12.34 23.03
C LYS A 76 3.12 12.35 21.98
N VAL A 77 2.86 11.22 21.32
CA VAL A 77 1.81 11.09 20.33
C VAL A 77 0.44 11.03 21.02
N ASN A 78 -0.48 11.88 20.55
CA ASN A 78 -1.88 11.79 20.94
C ASN A 78 -2.59 10.79 20.01
N TYR A 79 -2.61 9.53 20.42
CA TYR A 79 -3.20 8.43 19.64
C TYR A 79 -4.69 8.66 19.36
N ASP A 80 -5.44 9.05 20.39
CA ASP A 80 -6.90 9.18 20.29
C ASP A 80 -7.28 10.30 19.32
N ALA A 81 -6.55 11.43 19.35
CA ALA A 81 -6.77 12.52 18.39
C ALA A 81 -6.40 12.15 16.95
N LEU A 82 -5.37 11.30 16.74
CA LEU A 82 -5.02 10.82 15.41
C LEU A 82 -6.03 9.80 14.88
N GLU A 83 -6.52 8.92 15.75
CA GLU A 83 -7.59 7.98 15.43
C GLU A 83 -8.88 8.70 15.05
N GLU A 84 -9.31 9.69 15.84
CA GLU A 84 -10.50 10.49 15.53
C GLU A 84 -10.36 11.20 14.18
N LYS A 85 -9.21 11.81 13.90
CA LYS A 85 -8.93 12.43 12.59
C LYS A 85 -8.96 11.41 11.45
N SER A 86 -8.38 10.23 11.66
CA SER A 86 -8.34 9.18 10.66
C SER A 86 -9.75 8.69 10.30
N ILE A 87 -10.64 8.57 11.29
CA ILE A 87 -12.06 8.27 11.09
C ILE A 87 -12.74 9.36 10.25
N GLN A 88 -12.51 10.65 10.57
CA GLN A 88 -13.08 11.75 9.79
C GLN A 88 -12.57 11.74 8.34
N TYR A 89 -11.26 11.58 8.14
CA TYR A 89 -10.67 11.53 6.80
C TYR A 89 -11.20 10.35 5.98
N ALA A 90 -11.37 9.18 6.59
CA ALA A 90 -11.98 8.04 5.89
C ALA A 90 -13.43 8.35 5.47
N ALA A 91 -14.21 8.99 6.33
CA ALA A 91 -15.58 9.39 6.01
C ALA A 91 -15.65 10.55 5.00
N GLU A 92 -14.61 11.36 4.86
CA GLU A 92 -14.53 12.41 3.84
C GLU A 92 -14.13 11.87 2.48
N VAL A 93 -13.25 10.86 2.45
CA VAL A 93 -12.64 10.33 1.23
C VAL A 93 -13.46 9.22 0.59
N TYR A 94 -14.03 8.33 1.39
CA TYR A 94 -14.70 7.13 0.88
C TYR A 94 -16.20 7.24 0.97
N THR A 95 -16.92 6.61 0.05
CA THR A 95 -18.38 6.43 0.10
C THR A 95 -18.79 5.25 0.99
N VAL A 96 -20.07 5.16 1.33
CA VAL A 96 -20.70 4.07 2.07
C VAL A 96 -20.45 2.71 1.40
N PRO A 97 -20.66 2.53 0.07
CA PRO A 97 -20.36 1.26 -0.59
C PRO A 97 -18.87 0.87 -0.50
N GLU A 98 -17.96 1.83 -0.62
CA GLU A 98 -16.51 1.59 -0.52
C GLU A 98 -16.10 1.20 0.89
N LEU A 99 -16.59 1.91 1.91
CA LEU A 99 -16.33 1.59 3.32
C LEU A 99 -16.87 0.19 3.67
N LYS A 100 -18.08 -0.17 3.19
CA LYS A 100 -18.63 -1.51 3.35
C LYS A 100 -17.76 -2.58 2.68
N ALA A 101 -17.28 -2.32 1.46
CA ALA A 101 -16.39 -3.23 0.76
C ALA A 101 -15.06 -3.41 1.50
N MET A 102 -14.49 -2.33 2.04
CA MET A 102 -13.29 -2.38 2.86
C MET A 102 -13.50 -3.21 4.13
N ILE A 103 -14.57 -2.95 4.88
CA ILE A 103 -14.94 -3.72 6.09
C ILE A 103 -15.09 -5.20 5.75
N ALA A 104 -15.80 -5.53 4.66
CA ALA A 104 -15.98 -6.91 4.24
C ALA A 104 -14.66 -7.61 3.91
N TYR A 105 -13.74 -6.90 3.23
CA TYR A 105 -12.41 -7.43 2.93
C TYR A 105 -11.58 -7.62 4.21
N PHE A 106 -11.31 -6.53 4.93
CA PHE A 106 -10.40 -6.53 6.09
C PHE A 106 -10.95 -7.35 7.27
N GLY A 107 -12.27 -7.48 7.39
CA GLY A 107 -12.91 -8.31 8.42
C GLY A 107 -12.99 -9.80 8.07
N SER A 108 -12.69 -10.20 6.82
CA SER A 108 -12.74 -11.61 6.42
C SER A 108 -11.47 -12.37 6.83
N PRO A 109 -11.55 -13.69 7.12
CA PRO A 109 -10.36 -14.50 7.41
C PRO A 109 -9.31 -14.46 6.29
N ASN A 110 -9.77 -14.42 5.03
CA ASN A 110 -8.89 -14.35 3.87
C ASN A 110 -8.23 -12.97 3.73
N GLY A 111 -8.96 -11.88 3.97
CA GLY A 111 -8.40 -10.53 3.96
C GLY A 111 -7.36 -10.34 5.06
N GLN A 112 -7.65 -10.78 6.29
CA GLN A 112 -6.69 -10.77 7.39
C GLN A 112 -5.43 -11.60 7.06
N SER A 113 -5.60 -12.79 6.48
CA SER A 113 -4.47 -13.62 6.03
C SER A 113 -3.65 -12.94 4.93
N ALA A 114 -4.30 -12.22 4.02
CA ALA A 114 -3.62 -11.48 2.96
C ALA A 114 -2.80 -10.31 3.52
N GLU A 115 -3.39 -9.50 4.40
CA GLU A 115 -2.69 -8.38 5.07
C GLU A 115 -1.45 -8.87 5.83
N ALA A 116 -1.57 -9.95 6.60
CA ALA A 116 -0.43 -10.54 7.33
C ALA A 116 0.71 -11.02 6.41
N LYS A 117 0.39 -11.43 5.17
CA LYS A 117 1.39 -11.87 4.18
C LYS A 117 2.01 -10.71 3.39
N GLY A 118 1.42 -9.52 3.42
CA GLY A 118 1.87 -8.35 2.66
C GLY A 118 3.33 -7.97 2.94
N ALA A 119 3.76 -8.00 4.21
CA ALA A 119 5.14 -7.72 4.59
C ALA A 119 6.13 -8.79 4.07
N THR A 120 5.72 -10.07 4.09
CA THR A 120 6.56 -11.17 3.56
C THR A 120 6.71 -11.05 2.05
N PHE A 121 5.62 -10.75 1.33
CA PHE A 121 5.67 -10.54 -0.11
C PHE A 121 6.56 -9.34 -0.46
N SER A 122 6.32 -8.19 0.16
CA SER A 122 7.07 -6.95 -0.08
C SER A 122 8.57 -7.13 0.22
N GLY A 123 8.91 -7.86 1.30
CA GLY A 123 10.29 -8.16 1.66
C GLY A 123 11.01 -9.11 0.69
N LYS A 124 10.28 -9.99 -0.01
CA LYS A 124 10.87 -10.84 -1.05
C LYS A 124 11.20 -10.03 -2.30
N ILE A 125 10.21 -9.37 -2.87
CA ILE A 125 10.41 -8.60 -4.11
C ILE A 125 11.34 -7.39 -3.90
N GLY A 126 11.33 -6.78 -2.71
CA GLY A 126 12.20 -5.65 -2.39
C GLY A 126 13.69 -6.01 -2.44
N LYS A 127 14.07 -7.26 -2.10
CA LYS A 127 15.45 -7.73 -2.23
C LYS A 127 15.88 -7.81 -3.69
N ASP A 128 15.02 -8.38 -4.53
CA ASP A 128 15.30 -8.54 -5.95
C ASP A 128 15.38 -7.17 -6.64
N ILE A 129 14.46 -6.25 -6.33
CA ILE A 129 14.52 -4.86 -6.80
C ILE A 129 15.82 -4.17 -6.39
N THR A 130 16.25 -4.33 -5.12
CA THR A 130 17.50 -3.74 -4.62
C THR A 130 18.70 -4.29 -5.37
N ALA A 131 18.75 -5.61 -5.61
CA ALA A 131 19.84 -6.23 -6.36
C ALA A 131 19.94 -5.69 -7.80
N GLU A 132 18.81 -5.50 -8.48
CA GLU A 132 18.76 -4.90 -9.82
C GLU A 132 19.22 -3.43 -9.81
N ILE A 133 18.82 -2.65 -8.80
CA ILE A 133 19.28 -1.26 -8.64
C ILE A 133 20.79 -1.21 -8.40
N ASP A 134 21.32 -2.05 -7.50
CA ASP A 134 22.76 -2.12 -7.22
C ASP A 134 23.56 -2.54 -8.45
N ALA A 135 23.06 -3.51 -9.22
CA ALA A 135 23.67 -3.93 -10.48
C ALA A 135 23.67 -2.79 -11.51
N ALA A 136 22.58 -2.03 -11.63
CA ALA A 136 22.50 -0.87 -12.52
C ALA A 136 23.46 0.26 -12.08
N ILE A 137 23.55 0.56 -10.79
CA ILE A 137 24.50 1.54 -10.24
C ILE A 137 25.94 1.10 -10.52
N LEU A 138 26.25 -0.18 -10.37
CA LEU A 138 27.57 -0.72 -10.68
C LEU A 138 27.87 -0.61 -12.17
N ALA A 139 26.95 -1.01 -13.04
CA ALA A 139 27.10 -0.92 -14.49
C ALA A 139 27.33 0.53 -14.94
N ALA A 140 26.58 1.49 -14.38
CA ALA A 140 26.73 2.92 -14.69
C ALA A 140 28.14 3.47 -14.39
N LYS A 141 28.86 2.91 -13.40
CA LYS A 141 30.26 3.31 -13.13
C LYS A 141 31.22 2.90 -14.25
N TYR A 142 30.85 1.88 -15.03
CA TYR A 142 31.68 1.29 -16.08
C TYR A 142 31.13 1.55 -17.48
N ASP A 143 30.00 2.26 -17.58
CA ASP A 143 29.43 2.66 -18.84
C ASP A 143 30.37 3.66 -19.54
N GLY A 144 30.75 3.36 -20.79
CA GLY A 144 31.74 4.12 -21.56
C GLY A 144 33.21 3.90 -21.16
N VAL A 145 33.53 3.01 -20.21
CA VAL A 145 34.91 2.64 -19.88
C VAL A 145 35.41 1.57 -20.86
N PRO A 146 36.52 1.79 -21.59
CA PRO A 146 37.10 0.78 -22.48
C PRO A 146 37.41 -0.52 -21.73
N ALA A 147 37.20 -1.66 -22.39
CA ALA A 147 37.27 -2.99 -21.77
C ALA A 147 38.64 -3.28 -21.11
N GLU A 148 39.72 -2.69 -21.64
CA GLU A 148 41.08 -2.76 -21.13
C GLU A 148 41.29 -2.08 -19.76
N HIS A 149 40.37 -1.18 -19.36
CA HIS A 149 40.39 -0.46 -18.10
C HIS A 149 39.37 -0.99 -17.09
N LEU A 150 38.55 -1.97 -17.48
CA LEU A 150 37.65 -2.67 -16.56
C LEU A 150 38.45 -3.58 -15.63
N PRO A 151 38.11 -3.65 -14.33
CA PRO A 151 38.74 -4.59 -13.42
C PRO A 151 38.50 -6.03 -13.91
N LYS A 152 39.56 -6.83 -13.97
CA LYS A 152 39.47 -8.26 -14.32
C LYS A 152 38.78 -9.01 -13.17
N ILE A 153 37.48 -9.21 -13.27
CA ILE A 153 36.75 -10.05 -12.32
C ILE A 153 37.02 -11.51 -12.69
N ASN A 154 37.97 -12.13 -11.97
CA ASN A 154 38.18 -13.58 -12.05
C ASN A 154 37.01 -14.27 -11.35
N GLY A 155 36.04 -14.78 -12.11
CA GLY A 155 34.91 -15.51 -11.58
C GLY A 155 35.34 -16.75 -10.80
N LYS A 156 34.78 -16.91 -9.59
CA LYS A 156 34.69 -18.20 -8.89
C LYS A 156 33.29 -18.77 -9.09
#